data_AF-A0A7Z9Z8Q3-F1
#
_entry.id   AF-A0A7Z9Z8Q3-F1
#
_cell.length_a   1.000
_cell.length_b   1.000
_cell.length_c   1.000
_cell.angle_alpha   90.00
_cell.angle_beta   90.00
_cell.angle_gamma   90.00
#
_symmetry.space_group_name_H-M   'P 1'
#
loop_
_entity.id
_entity.type
_entity.pdbx_description
1 polymer ?
#
loop_
_entity_poly.entity_id
_entity_poly.type
_entity_poly.pdbx_seq_one_letter_code
_entity_poly.pdbx_strand_id
1 'polypeptide(L)' 'MEEKKESPLYGNLERCDSPDAECFKCGSKEELYKDPYIEGLCFCKTCWEERLITQKLTEMGMDEEIPFDE' A
#
# COMPACT_ATOMS: atom_id res chain seq x y z
N MET A 1 4.26 17.87 -21.13
CA MET A 1 4.44 16.41 -21.10
C MET A 1 4.48 16.03 -19.64
N GLU A 2 3.32 15.77 -19.05
CA GLU A 2 3.23 15.38 -17.65
C GLU A 2 3.52 13.88 -17.60
N GLU A 3 4.72 13.55 -17.14
CA GLU A 3 5.11 12.18 -16.82
C GLU A 3 4.18 11.71 -15.70
N LYS A 4 3.08 11.04 -16.08
CA LYS A 4 2.27 10.26 -15.16
C LYS A 4 3.19 9.16 -14.64
N LYS A 5 3.85 9.43 -13.51
CA LYS A 5 4.51 8.40 -12.71
C LYS A 5 3.38 7.46 -12.29
N GLU A 6 3.21 6.39 -13.05
CA GLU A 6 2.34 5.28 -12.68
C GLU A 6 2.92 4.74 -11.37
N SER A 7 2.39 5.18 -10.24
CA SER A 7 2.79 4.70 -8.94
C SER A 7 2.74 3.16 -8.99
N PRO A 8 3.86 2.45 -8.77
CA PRO A 8 3.99 1.00 -9.02
C PRO A 8 2.96 0.15 -8.24
N LEU A 9 2.42 0.79 -7.23
CA LEU A 9 1.30 0.48 -6.37
C LEU A 9 -0.01 0.06 -7.07
N TYR A 10 -0.29 0.53 -8.30
CA TYR A 10 -1.55 0.23 -8.99
C TYR A 10 -1.46 -0.85 -10.07
N GLY A 11 -0.27 -1.41 -10.36
CA GLY A 11 -0.11 -2.27 -11.55
C GLY A 11 0.79 -3.49 -11.40
N ASN A 12 1.75 -3.51 -10.47
CA ASN A 12 2.76 -4.57 -10.41
C ASN A 12 3.00 -5.08 -8.99
N LEU A 13 1.94 -5.54 -8.32
CA LEU A 13 2.08 -6.28 -7.06
C LEU A 13 2.50 -7.72 -7.35
N GLU A 14 3.74 -8.07 -7.02
CA GLU A 14 4.20 -9.46 -7.09
C GLU A 14 3.51 -10.30 -6.02
N ARG A 15 2.92 -11.44 -6.40
CA ARG A 15 2.33 -12.36 -5.41
C ARG A 15 3.41 -13.00 -4.55
N CYS A 16 3.10 -13.12 -3.27
CA CYS A 16 3.93 -13.82 -2.30
C CYS A 16 3.50 -15.28 -2.26
N ASP A 17 4.20 -16.14 -3.01
CA ASP A 17 3.85 -17.56 -3.18
C ASP A 17 4.46 -18.48 -2.10
N SER A 18 4.99 -17.89 -1.01
CA SER A 18 5.59 -18.69 0.06
C SER A 18 4.50 -19.32 0.94
N PRO A 19 4.57 -20.64 1.22
CA PRO A 19 3.55 -21.33 2.02
C PRO A 19 3.50 -20.87 3.49
N ASP A 20 4.62 -20.34 3.99
CA ASP A 20 4.74 -19.76 5.32
C ASP A 20 4.58 -18.23 5.33
N ALA A 21 4.35 -17.60 4.19
CA ALA A 21 4.12 -16.16 4.18
C ALA A 21 2.76 -15.82 4.79
N GLU A 22 2.75 -14.72 5.50
CA GLU A 22 1.56 -14.10 6.07
C GLU A 22 1.66 -12.59 5.95
N CYS A 23 0.50 -11.94 6.02
CA CYS A 23 0.41 -10.50 5.98
C CYS A 23 1.11 -9.94 7.22
N PHE A 24 2.14 -9.14 7.02
CA PHE A 24 2.89 -8.53 8.12
C PHE A 24 2.01 -7.67 9.05
N LYS A 25 0.92 -7.09 8.53
CA LYS A 25 0.01 -6.24 9.31
C LYS A 25 -1.04 -7.03 10.10
N CYS A 26 -1.61 -8.09 9.52
CA CYS A 26 -2.79 -8.77 10.08
C CYS A 26 -2.67 -10.30 10.24
N GLY A 27 -1.58 -10.91 9.77
CA GLY A 27 -1.35 -12.36 9.83
C GLY A 27 -2.18 -13.18 8.84
N SER A 28 -2.97 -12.57 7.96
CA SER A 28 -3.71 -13.32 6.93
C SER A 28 -2.75 -14.04 5.99
N LYS A 29 -3.09 -15.25 5.55
CA LYS A 29 -2.30 -16.03 4.57
C LYS A 29 -2.90 -16.00 3.16
N GLU A 30 -3.98 -15.26 2.99
CA GLU A 30 -4.75 -15.21 1.76
C GLU A 30 -4.35 -13.99 0.93
N GLU A 31 -4.27 -14.17 -0.41
CA GLU A 31 -3.99 -13.10 -1.37
C GLU A 31 -2.84 -12.18 -0.94
N LEU A 32 -1.67 -12.77 -0.71
CA LEU A 32 -0.48 -12.04 -0.29
C LEU A 32 0.29 -11.48 -1.48
N TYR A 33 0.76 -10.25 -1.32
CA TYR A 33 1.58 -9.54 -2.28
C TYR A 33 2.81 -8.95 -1.58
N LYS A 34 3.96 -9.06 -2.25
CA LYS A 34 5.25 -8.56 -1.77
C LYS A 34 5.28 -7.04 -1.81
N ASP A 35 5.99 -6.46 -0.85
CA ASP A 35 6.32 -5.04 -0.86
C ASP A 35 7.49 -4.76 -1.83
N PRO A 36 7.30 -3.89 -2.85
CA PRO A 36 8.36 -3.58 -3.80
C PRO A 36 9.43 -2.64 -3.21
N TYR A 37 9.17 -2.04 -2.05
CA TYR A 37 10.09 -1.15 -1.34
C TYR A 37 10.84 -1.89 -0.22
N ILE A 38 10.26 -2.96 0.34
CA ILE A 38 10.84 -3.72 1.45
C ILE A 38 10.85 -5.22 1.13
N GLU A 39 12.03 -5.75 0.85
CA GLU A 39 12.24 -7.17 0.57
C GLU A 39 11.81 -8.05 1.76
N GLY A 40 11.08 -9.12 1.47
CA GLY A 40 10.64 -10.10 2.48
C GLY A 40 9.36 -9.72 3.23
N LEU A 41 8.81 -8.52 3.02
CA LEU A 41 7.48 -8.19 3.53
C LEU A 41 6.40 -8.57 2.54
N CYS A 42 5.36 -9.24 3.05
CA CYS A 42 4.15 -9.55 2.31
C CYS A 42 2.94 -8.96 3.04
N PHE A 43 2.01 -8.39 2.29
CA PHE A 43 0.74 -7.88 2.82
C PHE A 43 -0.41 -8.51 2.05
N CYS A 44 -1.53 -8.74 2.73
CA CYS A 44 -2.75 -9.15 2.06
C CYS A 44 -3.33 -8.01 1.22
N LYS A 45 -4.19 -8.36 0.26
CA LYS A 45 -4.91 -7.41 -0.60
C LYS A 45 -5.51 -6.24 0.17
N THR A 46 -6.22 -6.51 1.27
CA THR A 46 -6.89 -5.48 2.08
C THR A 46 -5.90 -4.49 2.67
N CYS A 47 -4.81 -4.97 3.27
CA CYS A 47 -3.79 -4.11 3.85
C CYS A 47 -3.03 -3.32 2.77
N TRP A 48 -2.89 -3.88 1.57
CA TRP A 48 -2.41 -3.14 0.40
C TRP A 48 -3.36 -2.02 0.01
N GLU A 49 -4.66 -2.31 -0.13
CA GLU A 49 -5.68 -1.32 -0.47
C GLU A 49 -5.73 -0.16 0.53
N GLU A 50 -5.61 -0.43 1.84
CA GLU A 50 -5.53 0.63 2.85
C GLU A 50 -4.31 1.55 2.65
N ARG A 51 -3.14 0.98 2.34
CA ARG A 51 -1.93 1.77 2.04
C ARG A 51 -2.12 2.60 0.79
N LEU A 52 -2.72 2.02 -0.25
CA LEU A 52 -3.05 2.71 -1.50
C LEU A 52 -4.01 3.88 -1.27
N ILE A 53 -5.06 3.68 -0.47
CA ILE A 53 -6.03 4.72 -0.12
C ILE A 53 -5.34 5.85 0.64
N THR A 54 -4.52 5.51 1.63
CA THR A 54 -3.79 6.51 2.44
C THR A 54 -2.85 7.34 1.56
N GLN A 55 -2.08 6.70 0.68
CA GLN A 55 -1.19 7.42 -0.22
C GLN A 55 -1.93 8.27 -1.24
N LYS A 56 -3.05 7.76 -1.80
CA LYS A 56 -3.92 8.58 -2.63
C LYS A 56 -4.42 9.79 -1.85
N LEU A 57 -4.89 9.64 -0.61
CA LEU A 57 -5.35 10.77 0.21
C LEU A 57 -4.25 11.81 0.42
N THR A 58 -3.00 11.36 0.63
CA THR A 58 -1.83 12.23 0.71
C THR A 58 -1.52 12.93 -0.63
N GLU A 59 -1.53 12.21 -1.76
CA GLU A 59 -1.29 12.79 -3.10
C GLU A 59 -2.41 13.73 -3.55
N MET A 60 -3.66 13.45 -3.16
CA MET A 60 -4.84 14.25 -3.49
C MET A 60 -4.90 15.57 -2.71
N GLY A 61 -3.91 15.87 -1.87
CA GLY A 61 -3.79 17.17 -1.21
C GLY A 61 -4.88 17.44 -0.20
N MET A 62 -5.30 16.42 0.57
CA MET A 62 -6.09 16.66 1.77
C MET A 62 -5.16 17.09 2.91
N ASP A 63 -4.51 18.23 2.70
CA ASP A 63 -4.02 19.13 3.76
C ASP A 63 -5.29 19.76 4.38
N GLU A 64 -6.11 18.95 5.06
CA GLU A 64 -7.10 19.52 5.96
C GLU A 64 -6.30 19.98 7.17
N GLU A 65 -5.83 21.23 7.09
CA GLU A 65 -5.32 21.98 8.23
C GLU A 65 -6.31 21.76 9.38
N ILE A 66 -5.90 21.00 10.38
CA ILE A 66 -6.62 20.90 11.64
C ILE A 66 -6.78 22.35 12.12
N PRO A 67 -8.01 22.89 12.21
CA PRO A 67 -8.18 24.25 12.70
C PRO A 67 -7.65 24.26 14.13
N PHE A 68 -6.52 24.95 14.35
CA PHE A 68 -6.10 25.28 15.69
C PHE A 68 -7.13 26.24 16.25
N ASP A 69 -8.00 25.71 17.11
CA ASP A 69 -8.91 26.47 17.96
C ASP A 69 -8.03 27.25 18.96
N GLU A 70 -7.94 28.58 18.80
CA GLU A 70 -7.39 29.52 19.78
C GLU A 70 -8.51 30.23 20.53
#